data_AF-B0XL68-F1
#
_entry.id   AF-B0XL68-F1
#
_cell.length_a   1.000
_cell.length_b   1.000
_cell.length_c   1.000
_cell.angle_alpha   90.00
_cell.angle_beta   90.00
_cell.angle_gamma   90.00
#
_symmetry.space_group_name_H-M   'P 1'
#
loop_
_entity.id
_entity.type
_entity.pdbx_description
1 polymer ?
#
loop_
_entity_poly.entity_id
_entity_poly.type
_entity_poly.pdbx_seq_one_letter_code
_entity_poly.pdbx_strand_id
1 'polypeptide(L)'
;MKLYQQKSGGSGGEGQLRAPDEHAPLQVEDEQIIFQSEERIERVCRASKILNRKQMADSEKLNRIIDVWRAGRGVSCLHVFHNIMPAEAYTREAAIIDALGMQNLTNLKRGDYYGKTQSWPMKQRKQLGILLLYKAMQIFLAEGESQLLPSDLI
;
A
#
# COMPACT_ATOMS: atom_id res chain seq x y z
N MET A 1 59.92 19.44 11.74
CA MET A 1 59.49 20.78 12.21
C MET A 1 57.97 20.80 12.13
N LYS A 2 57.16 20.79 13.19
CA LYS A 2 57.23 21.47 14.50
C LYS A 2 57.12 20.47 15.67
N LEU A 3 57.77 20.82 16.78
CA LEU A 3 57.85 20.10 18.04
C LEU A 3 56.60 20.39 18.90
N TYR A 4 56.00 19.36 19.51
CA TYR A 4 55.06 19.53 20.62
C TYR A 4 55.81 19.28 21.93
N GLN A 5 55.94 20.35 22.72
CA GLN A 5 56.50 20.32 24.07
C GLN A 5 55.48 19.73 25.05
N GLN A 6 56.01 18.87 25.90
CA GLN A 6 55.37 18.23 27.04
C GLN A 6 55.41 19.21 28.22
N LYS A 7 54.27 19.46 28.87
CA LYS A 7 54.21 20.21 30.13
C LYS A 7 53.51 19.34 31.18
N SER A 8 54.32 18.85 32.12
CA SER A 8 53.96 18.18 33.35
C SER A 8 53.57 19.20 34.43
N GLY A 9 52.56 18.88 35.24
CA GLY A 9 52.25 19.58 36.49
C GLY A 9 50.94 19.08 37.08
N GLY A 10 51.01 18.19 38.08
CA GLY A 10 49.84 17.61 38.74
C GLY A 10 49.46 18.33 40.04
N SER A 11 48.29 17.98 40.56
CA SER A 11 47.99 17.86 42.01
C SER A 11 46.56 17.34 42.16
N GLY A 12 46.37 16.37 43.05
CA GLY A 12 45.13 15.62 43.22
C GLY A 12 43.95 16.43 43.75
N GLY A 13 42.77 15.84 43.55
CA GLY A 13 41.50 16.19 44.17
C GLY A 13 40.57 15.01 43.99
N GLU A 14 39.97 14.57 45.08
CA GLU A 14 39.28 13.31 45.29
C GLU A 14 37.95 13.20 44.53
N GLY A 15 37.39 11.99 44.53
CA GLY A 15 36.43 11.52 43.55
C GLY A 15 35.06 12.17 43.57
N GLN A 16 34.47 12.26 42.38
CA GLN A 16 33.04 12.05 42.16
C GLN A 16 32.87 11.49 40.74
N LEU A 17 32.63 10.18 40.62
CA LEU A 17 32.21 9.55 39.35
C LEU A 17 30.85 10.14 38.97
N ARG A 18 30.81 11.03 37.97
CA ARG A 18 29.59 11.32 37.21
C ARG A 18 29.54 10.39 36.01
N ALA A 19 28.42 9.69 35.85
CA ALA A 19 28.13 8.85 34.70
C ALA A 19 28.16 9.68 33.40
N PRO A 20 28.65 9.15 32.27
CA PRO A 20 28.46 9.77 30.97
C PRO A 20 26.97 9.72 30.62
N ASP A 21 26.42 10.90 30.39
CA ASP A 21 25.06 11.10 29.90
C ASP A 21 24.84 10.42 28.54
N GLU A 22 23.64 9.84 28.45
CA GLU A 22 22.78 9.78 27.27
C GLU A 22 23.24 8.91 26.09
N HIS A 23 22.56 7.76 26.01
CA HIS A 23 22.24 7.11 24.75
C HIS A 23 21.72 8.15 23.74
N ALA A 24 22.55 8.51 22.77
CA ALA A 24 22.08 9.15 21.55
C ALA A 24 21.27 8.10 20.75
N PRO A 25 19.95 8.27 20.57
CA PRO A 25 19.23 7.44 19.63
C PRO A 25 19.63 7.90 18.22
N LEU A 26 20.17 6.99 17.41
CA LEU A 26 20.23 7.16 15.96
C LEU A 26 18.78 7.22 15.45
N GLN A 27 18.20 8.42 15.37
CA GLN A 27 16.78 8.61 15.03
C GLN A 27 16.55 9.48 13.78
N VAL A 28 17.57 9.86 13.02
CA VAL A 28 17.42 10.98 12.06
C VAL A 28 17.21 10.58 10.60
N GLU A 29 17.32 9.30 10.21
CA GLU A 29 17.18 8.95 8.78
C GLU A 29 15.78 8.41 8.43
N ASP A 30 15.16 7.58 9.28
CA ASP A 30 13.87 6.96 8.97
C ASP A 30 12.72 7.98 9.00
N GLU A 31 12.71 8.89 9.98
CA GLU A 31 11.69 9.95 10.09
C GLU A 31 11.78 10.94 8.94
N GLN A 32 12.99 11.23 8.46
CA GLN A 32 13.21 12.17 7.36
C GLN A 32 12.79 11.57 6.01
N ILE A 33 12.97 10.26 5.81
CA ILE A 33 12.45 9.54 4.63
C ILE A 33 10.90 9.51 4.65
N ILE A 34 10.30 9.24 5.81
CA ILE A 34 8.83 9.23 5.97
C ILE A 34 8.27 10.62 5.70
N PHE A 35 8.84 11.68 6.28
CA PHE A 35 8.39 13.06 6.09
C PHE A 35 8.52 13.53 4.64
N GLN A 36 9.64 13.18 3.97
CA GLN A 36 9.81 13.46 2.55
C GLN A 36 8.84 12.66 1.66
N SER A 37 8.43 11.46 2.09
CA SER A 37 7.43 10.66 1.38
C SER A 37 6.03 11.25 1.52
N GLU A 38 5.65 11.73 2.71
CA GLU A 38 4.37 12.38 2.97
C GLU A 38 4.23 13.68 2.18
N GLU A 39 5.27 14.52 2.19
CA GLU A 39 5.26 15.79 1.44
C GLU A 39 5.24 15.56 -0.08
N ARG A 40 5.87 14.48 -0.55
CA ARG A 40 5.89 14.11 -1.98
C ARG A 40 4.54 13.52 -2.41
N ILE A 41 3.86 12.75 -1.56
CA ILE A 41 2.48 12.29 -1.79
C ILE A 41 1.52 13.48 -1.82
N GLU A 42 1.62 14.42 -0.88
CA GLU A 42 0.80 15.64 -0.90
C GLU A 42 1.04 16.45 -2.17
N ARG A 43 2.30 16.58 -2.62
CA ARG A 43 2.64 17.30 -3.85
C ARG A 43 2.17 16.57 -5.11
N VAL A 44 2.28 15.25 -5.20
CA VAL A 44 1.73 14.47 -6.32
C VAL A 44 0.20 14.58 -6.37
N CYS A 45 -0.46 14.44 -5.22
CA CYS A 45 -1.89 14.68 -5.09
C CYS A 45 -2.27 16.11 -5.53
N ARG A 46 -1.47 17.13 -5.19
CA ARG A 46 -1.73 18.53 -5.54
C ARG A 46 -1.33 18.92 -6.98
N ALA A 47 -0.29 18.33 -7.55
CA ALA A 47 0.27 18.69 -8.86
C ALA A 47 -0.53 18.10 -10.02
N SER A 48 -1.14 16.95 -9.82
CA SER A 48 -2.09 16.39 -10.74
C SER A 48 -3.45 17.08 -10.56
N LYS A 49 -3.92 17.77 -11.59
CA LYS A 49 -5.32 18.24 -11.73
C LYS A 49 -6.34 17.07 -11.84
N ILE A 50 -6.06 15.95 -11.19
CA ILE A 50 -6.86 14.73 -11.10
C ILE A 50 -7.90 14.84 -9.96
N LEU A 51 -7.72 15.77 -9.01
CA LEU A 51 -8.59 15.93 -7.85
C LEU A 51 -9.65 17.02 -8.07
N ASN A 52 -10.72 16.69 -8.80
CA ASN A 52 -11.95 17.48 -8.73
C ASN A 52 -12.61 17.22 -7.36
N ARG A 53 -12.25 18.08 -6.39
CA ARG A 53 -12.53 17.99 -4.94
C ARG A 53 -13.99 17.68 -4.56
N LYS A 54 -14.96 17.85 -5.47
CA LYS A 54 -16.38 17.64 -5.20
C LYS A 54 -16.84 16.17 -5.32
N GLN A 55 -16.09 15.30 -5.99
CA GLN A 55 -16.46 13.87 -6.14
C GLN A 55 -15.76 12.94 -5.13
N MET A 56 -14.70 13.40 -4.47
CA MET A 56 -13.86 12.54 -3.61
C MET A 56 -14.27 12.51 -2.14
N ALA A 57 -15.09 13.46 -1.68
CA ALA A 57 -15.35 13.60 -0.24
C ALA A 57 -16.16 12.44 0.38
N ASP A 58 -16.70 11.49 -0.41
CA ASP A 58 -17.72 10.55 0.07
C ASP A 58 -17.55 9.09 -0.39
N SER A 59 -16.40 8.69 -0.95
CA SER A 59 -16.17 7.30 -1.37
C SER A 59 -15.20 6.57 -0.44
N GLU A 60 -15.72 5.60 0.33
CA GLU A 60 -14.95 4.72 1.21
C GLU A 60 -13.78 4.04 0.48
N LYS A 61 -13.99 3.64 -0.78
CA LYS A 61 -12.96 3.04 -1.63
C LYS A 61 -11.78 3.98 -1.88
N LEU A 62 -12.06 5.25 -2.20
CA LEU A 62 -11.01 6.23 -2.48
C LEU A 62 -10.23 6.59 -1.22
N ASN A 63 -10.93 6.77 -0.10
CA ASN A 63 -10.29 7.00 1.19
C ASN A 63 -9.35 5.85 1.54
N ARG A 64 -9.79 4.60 1.36
CA ARG A 64 -8.95 3.42 1.59
C ARG A 64 -7.69 3.39 0.71
N ILE A 65 -7.81 3.77 -0.56
CA ILE A 65 -6.65 3.86 -1.48
C ILE A 65 -5.66 4.94 -1.00
N ILE A 66 -6.16 6.11 -0.62
CA ILE A 66 -5.33 7.21 -0.10
C ILE A 66 -4.62 6.78 1.19
N ASP A 67 -5.29 6.05 2.08
CA ASP A 67 -4.69 5.55 3.32
C ASP A 67 -3.55 4.57 3.05
N VAL A 68 -3.70 3.69 2.05
CA VAL A 68 -2.62 2.78 1.60
C VAL A 68 -1.42 3.58 1.11
N TRP A 69 -1.65 4.59 0.27
CA TRP A 69 -0.59 5.46 -0.24
C TRP A 69 0.12 6.24 0.86
N ARG A 70 -0.64 6.79 1.83
CA ARG A 70 -0.07 7.50 3.00
C ARG A 70 0.80 6.60 3.87
N ALA A 71 0.50 5.30 3.94
CA ALA A 71 1.33 4.33 4.64
C ALA A 71 2.63 3.96 3.89
N GLY A 72 2.97 4.68 2.80
CA GLY A 72 4.16 4.44 1.99
C GLY A 72 4.08 3.17 1.14
N ARG A 73 2.88 2.60 0.94
CA ARG A 73 2.64 1.39 0.15
C ARG A 73 1.81 1.72 -1.10
N GLY A 74 1.98 0.95 -2.16
CA GLY A 74 1.08 1.05 -3.32
C GLY A 74 -0.13 0.12 -3.19
N VAL A 75 -1.16 0.38 -4.00
CA VAL A 75 -2.31 -0.51 -4.12
C VAL A 75 -1.89 -1.73 -4.93
N SER A 76 -2.00 -2.93 -4.37
CA SER A 76 -1.65 -4.15 -5.08
C SER A 76 -2.55 -4.34 -6.30
N CYS A 77 -1.92 -4.40 -7.48
CA CYS A 77 -2.56 -4.65 -8.76
C CYS A 77 -2.16 -6.04 -9.25
N LEU A 78 -3.16 -6.87 -9.55
CA LEU A 78 -2.96 -8.23 -10.03
C LEU A 78 -3.54 -8.37 -11.43
N HIS A 79 -2.67 -8.69 -12.38
CA HIS A 79 -3.02 -8.87 -13.79
C HIS A 79 -3.39 -10.32 -14.06
N VAL A 80 -4.70 -10.63 -14.06
CA VAL A 80 -5.21 -11.99 -14.24
C VAL A 80 -6.24 -12.07 -15.36
N PHE A 81 -6.33 -13.26 -15.98
CA PHE A 81 -7.34 -13.59 -16.98
C PHE A 81 -7.33 -12.66 -18.21
N HIS A 82 -6.18 -12.54 -18.88
CA HIS A 82 -6.03 -11.77 -20.11
C HIS A 82 -6.83 -12.35 -21.29
N ASN A 83 -7.08 -11.51 -22.30
CA ASN A 83 -7.70 -11.89 -23.58
C ASN A 83 -9.09 -12.52 -23.47
N ILE A 84 -9.91 -12.06 -22.51
CA ILE A 84 -11.29 -12.51 -22.33
C ILE A 84 -12.29 -11.46 -22.84
N MET A 85 -13.49 -11.92 -23.23
CA MET A 85 -14.55 -11.02 -23.66
C MET A 85 -15.10 -10.19 -22.47
N PRO A 86 -15.56 -8.95 -22.67
CA PRO A 86 -16.09 -8.12 -21.59
C PRO A 86 -17.20 -8.78 -20.77
N ALA A 87 -18.15 -9.45 -21.43
CA ALA A 87 -19.23 -10.17 -20.76
C ALA A 87 -18.71 -11.29 -19.83
N GLU A 88 -17.60 -11.93 -20.21
CA GLU A 88 -16.94 -12.95 -19.39
C GLU A 88 -16.17 -12.31 -18.23
N ALA A 89 -15.50 -11.19 -18.47
CA ALA A 89 -14.81 -10.43 -17.43
C ALA A 89 -15.77 -10.00 -16.32
N TYR A 90 -16.90 -9.39 -16.67
CA TYR A 90 -17.93 -8.99 -15.71
C TYR A 90 -18.51 -10.19 -14.95
N THR A 91 -18.74 -11.30 -15.64
CA THR A 91 -19.24 -12.53 -15.01
C THR A 91 -18.24 -13.08 -13.98
N ARG A 92 -16.94 -13.06 -14.31
CA ARG A 92 -15.85 -13.51 -13.42
C ARG A 92 -15.74 -12.59 -12.21
N GLU A 93 -15.80 -11.27 -12.43
CA GLU A 93 -15.84 -10.27 -11.36
C GLU A 93 -17.02 -10.51 -10.41
N ALA A 94 -18.22 -10.69 -10.95
CA ALA A 94 -19.42 -10.98 -10.16
C ALA A 94 -19.26 -12.24 -9.29
N ALA A 95 -18.70 -13.31 -9.87
CA ALA A 95 -18.45 -14.56 -9.17
C ALA A 95 -17.44 -14.39 -8.02
N ILE A 96 -16.35 -13.64 -8.25
CA ILE A 96 -15.33 -13.36 -7.23
C ILE A 96 -15.91 -12.51 -6.10
N ILE A 97 -16.67 -11.45 -6.42
CA ILE A 97 -17.36 -10.61 -5.44
C ILE A 97 -18.31 -11.45 -4.59
N ASP A 98 -19.11 -12.32 -5.21
CA ASP A 98 -20.07 -13.16 -4.48
C ASP A 98 -19.39 -14.22 -3.60
N ALA A 99 -18.18 -14.65 -3.95
CA ALA A 99 -17.37 -15.56 -3.14
C ALA A 99 -16.76 -14.87 -1.91
N LEU A 100 -16.23 -13.65 -2.06
CA LEU A 100 -15.65 -12.87 -0.95
C LEU A 100 -16.70 -12.23 -0.05
N GLY A 101 -17.86 -11.90 -0.60
CA GLY A 101 -18.93 -11.16 0.07
C GLY A 101 -18.69 -9.65 0.08
N MET A 102 -19.79 -8.90 -0.05
CA MET A 102 -19.75 -7.42 -0.13
C MET A 102 -19.27 -6.79 1.18
N GLN A 103 -19.46 -7.43 2.33
CA GLN A 103 -19.02 -6.89 3.62
C GLN A 103 -17.50 -6.72 3.75
N ASN A 104 -16.73 -7.41 2.92
CA ASN A 104 -15.26 -7.35 2.93
C ASN A 104 -14.70 -6.44 1.83
N LEU A 105 -15.57 -5.82 1.02
CA LEU A 105 -15.20 -5.07 -0.17
C LEU A 105 -15.80 -3.67 -0.11
N THR A 106 -15.06 -2.67 -0.59
CA THR A 106 -15.57 -1.30 -0.76
C THR A 106 -16.32 -1.14 -2.09
N ASN A 107 -16.77 -2.23 -2.70
CA ASN A 107 -17.51 -2.21 -3.96
C ASN A 107 -18.90 -1.63 -3.71
N LEU A 108 -19.33 -0.65 -4.51
CA LEU A 108 -20.67 -0.05 -4.39
C LEU A 108 -21.77 -0.94 -4.97
N LYS A 109 -21.42 -1.79 -5.93
CA LYS A 109 -22.33 -2.67 -6.65
C LYS A 109 -21.79 -4.08 -6.67
N ARG A 110 -22.71 -5.06 -6.69
CA ARG A 110 -22.39 -6.42 -7.08
C ARG A 110 -22.10 -6.47 -8.57
N GLY A 111 -21.36 -7.49 -9.01
CA GLY A 111 -21.13 -7.70 -10.43
C GLY A 111 -22.34 -8.33 -11.13
N ASP A 112 -22.38 -8.14 -12.45
CA ASP A 112 -23.41 -8.66 -13.33
C ASP A 112 -22.98 -9.99 -13.96
N TYR A 113 -23.93 -10.94 -14.05
CA TYR A 113 -23.71 -12.23 -14.73
C TYR A 113 -24.23 -12.15 -16.15
N TYR A 114 -23.52 -12.78 -17.09
CA TYR A 114 -23.91 -12.82 -18.51
C TYR A 114 -24.02 -14.26 -19.03
N GLY A 115 -24.69 -14.44 -20.17
CA GLY A 115 -24.82 -15.74 -20.83
C GLY A 115 -25.41 -16.83 -19.92
N LYS A 116 -24.85 -18.04 -20.01
CA LYS A 116 -25.36 -19.23 -19.30
C LYS A 116 -25.24 -19.12 -17.78
N THR A 117 -24.32 -18.32 -17.24
CA THR A 117 -24.14 -18.22 -15.78
C THR A 117 -25.27 -17.47 -15.09
N GLN A 118 -26.09 -16.71 -15.85
CA GLN A 118 -27.31 -16.07 -15.32
C GLN A 118 -28.38 -17.06 -14.85
N SER A 119 -28.42 -18.27 -15.40
CA SER A 119 -29.36 -19.30 -14.93
C SER A 119 -28.78 -20.18 -13.82
N TRP A 120 -27.49 -20.01 -13.49
CA TRP A 120 -26.85 -20.84 -12.46
C TRP A 120 -27.35 -20.49 -11.07
N PRO A 121 -27.52 -21.48 -10.18
CA PRO A 121 -27.78 -21.23 -8.78
C PRO A 121 -26.58 -20.53 -8.11
N MET A 122 -26.88 -19.71 -7.08
CA MET A 122 -25.85 -18.94 -6.37
C MET A 122 -24.70 -19.79 -5.82
N LYS A 123 -24.97 -21.03 -5.41
CA LYS A 123 -23.93 -21.96 -4.94
C LYS A 123 -22.86 -22.21 -6.01
N GLN A 124 -23.27 -22.45 -7.25
CA GLN A 124 -22.34 -22.69 -8.36
C GLN A 124 -21.57 -21.43 -8.74
N ARG A 125 -22.23 -20.27 -8.74
CA ARG A 125 -21.58 -18.98 -8.99
C ARG A 125 -20.47 -18.68 -7.97
N LYS A 126 -20.73 -18.93 -6.69
CA LYS A 126 -19.71 -18.80 -5.64
C LYS A 126 -18.56 -19.80 -5.81
N GLN A 127 -18.87 -21.05 -6.16
CA GLN A 127 -17.83 -22.05 -6.45
C GLN A 127 -16.92 -21.62 -7.62
N LEU A 128 -17.50 -21.02 -8.66
CA LEU A 128 -16.72 -20.42 -9.75
C LEU A 128 -15.81 -19.29 -9.21
N GLY A 129 -16.33 -18.39 -8.38
CA GLY A 129 -15.54 -17.34 -7.74
C GLY A 129 -14.36 -17.88 -6.91
N ILE A 130 -14.59 -18.91 -6.11
CA ILE A 130 -13.55 -19.58 -5.30
C ILE A 130 -12.46 -20.17 -6.21
N LEU A 131 -12.84 -20.87 -7.29
CA LEU A 131 -11.89 -21.41 -8.25
C LEU A 131 -11.06 -20.31 -8.92
N LEU A 132 -11.69 -19.19 -9.27
CA LEU A 132 -11.00 -18.04 -9.87
C LEU A 132 -10.02 -17.40 -8.88
N LEU A 133 -10.41 -17.24 -7.61
CA LEU A 133 -9.52 -16.76 -6.55
C LEU A 133 -8.32 -17.68 -6.34
N TYR A 134 -8.53 -19.00 -6.35
CA TYR A 134 -7.43 -19.97 -6.27
C TYR A 134 -6.47 -19.82 -7.45
N LYS A 135 -6.98 -19.68 -8.68
CA LYS A 135 -6.14 -19.42 -9.85
C LYS A 135 -5.40 -18.09 -9.77
N ALA A 136 -6.07 -17.03 -9.31
CA ALA A 136 -5.46 -15.72 -9.11
C ALA A 136 -4.33 -15.78 -8.06
N MET A 137 -4.52 -16.54 -6.98
CA MET A 137 -3.48 -16.79 -5.97
C MET A 137 -2.28 -17.51 -6.59
N GLN A 138 -2.49 -18.54 -7.41
CA GLN A 138 -1.39 -19.23 -8.08
C GLN A 138 -0.58 -18.29 -8.99
N ILE A 139 -1.28 -17.40 -9.71
CA ILE A 139 -0.64 -16.37 -10.56
C ILE A 139 0.15 -15.40 -9.69
N PHE A 140 -0.44 -14.90 -8.60
CA PHE A 140 0.23 -14.01 -7.65
C PHE A 140 1.49 -14.64 -7.04
N LEU A 141 1.46 -15.93 -6.70
CA LEU A 141 2.64 -16.63 -6.18
C LEU A 141 3.75 -16.81 -7.23
N ALA A 142 3.40 -16.85 -8.52
CA ALA A 142 4.36 -16.99 -9.61
C ALA A 142 4.94 -15.64 -10.07
N GLU A 143 4.09 -14.62 -10.18
CA GLU A 143 4.46 -13.29 -10.69
C GLU A 143 4.93 -12.32 -9.60
N GLY A 144 4.48 -12.52 -8.36
CA GLY A 144 4.71 -11.63 -7.24
C GLY A 144 3.71 -10.47 -7.18
N GLU A 145 4.00 -9.50 -6.32
CA GLU A 145 3.18 -8.31 -6.13
C GLU A 145 3.61 -7.17 -7.05
N SER A 146 2.66 -6.59 -7.79
CA SER A 146 2.82 -5.30 -8.44
C SER A 146 2.02 -4.24 -7.67
N GLN A 147 2.62 -3.07 -7.43
CA GLN A 147 2.01 -2.00 -6.65
C GLN A 147 1.79 -0.75 -7.51
N LEU A 148 0.61 -0.14 -7.38
CA LEU A 148 0.30 1.15 -7.99
C LEU A 148 0.46 2.27 -6.97
N LEU A 149 1.43 3.14 -7.23
CA LEU A 149 1.75 4.33 -6.46
C LEU A 149 1.09 5.57 -7.09
N PRO A 150 0.95 6.67 -6.31
CA PRO A 150 0.46 7.93 -6.87
C PRO A 150 1.28 8.44 -8.06
N SER A 151 2.58 8.12 -8.10
CA SER A 151 3.49 8.49 -9.18
C SER A 151 3.18 7.83 -10.52
N ASP A 152 2.51 6.67 -10.50
CA ASP A 152 2.23 5.89 -11.72
C ASP A 152 1.00 6.43 -12.48
N LEU A 153 0.30 7.40 -11.88
CA LEU A 153 -0.91 8.03 -12.42
C LEU A 153 -0.65 9.40 -13.07
N ILE A 154 0.61 9.85 -13.10
CA ILE A 154 1.05 11.15 -13.65
C ILE A 154 1.61 10.95 -15.05
#